data_AF-A0A370K2I7-F1
#
_entry.id   AF-A0A370K2I7-F1
#
_cell.length_a   1.000
_cell.length_b   1.000
_cell.length_c   1.000
_cell.angle_alpha   90.00
_cell.angle_beta   90.00
_cell.angle_gamma   90.00
#
_symmetry.space_group_name_H-M   'P 1'
#
loop_
_entity.id
_entity.type
_entity.pdbx_description
1 polymer ?
#
loop_
_entity_poly.entity_id
_entity_poly.type
_entity_poly.pdbx_seq_one_letter_code
_entity_poly.pdbx_strand_id
1 'polypeptide(L)'
;MSVDTKTPFEHVNDVVAQLKEMRHYAKNNVETLTAQWLLFDGELRKLKHASLIETLMTRQGELHDALNEEITALEELAITLKPPPEETPATAPAQPAARAKH
;
A
#
# COMPACT_ATOMS: atom_id res chain seq x y z
N MET A 1 -4.10 13.19 27.75
CA MET A 1 -4.08 12.78 26.33
C MET A 1 -3.16 11.57 26.25
N SER A 2 -3.71 10.36 26.29
CA SER A 2 -2.90 9.16 26.05
C SER A 2 -2.58 9.15 24.56
N VAL A 3 -1.29 9.14 24.23
CA VAL A 3 -0.84 9.00 22.85
C VAL A 3 -1.04 7.53 22.51
N ASP A 4 -2.17 7.19 21.89
CA ASP A 4 -2.34 5.87 21.30
C ASP A 4 -1.22 5.68 20.28
N THR A 5 -0.22 4.92 20.68
CA THR A 5 0.96 4.67 19.87
C THR A 5 0.63 3.47 19.01
N LYS A 6 0.44 3.71 17.70
CA LYS A 6 0.17 2.64 16.73
C LYS A 6 1.18 1.51 16.91
N THR A 7 0.68 0.28 16.90
CA THR A 7 1.51 -0.91 16.85
C THR A 7 2.35 -0.91 15.56
N PRO A 8 3.50 -1.59 15.54
CA PRO A 8 4.28 -1.75 14.31
C PRO A 8 3.47 -2.31 13.14
N PHE A 9 2.55 -3.25 13.41
CA PHE A 9 1.64 -3.81 12.41
C PHE A 9 0.70 -2.74 11.81
N GLU A 10 0.08 -1.91 12.64
CA GLU A 10 -0.79 -0.82 12.17
C GLU A 10 0.00 0.20 11.35
N HIS A 11 1.21 0.56 11.81
CA HIS A 11 2.06 1.50 11.09
C HIS A 11 2.47 0.97 9.71
N VAL A 12 2.89 -0.30 9.61
CA VAL A 12 3.25 -0.92 8.33
C VAL A 12 2.06 -0.93 7.37
N ASN A 13 0.86 -1.28 7.84
CA ASN A 13 -0.35 -1.27 7.00
C ASN A 13 -0.70 0.13 6.48
N ASP A 14 -0.55 1.16 7.32
CA ASP A 14 -0.75 2.55 6.90
C ASP A 14 0.23 2.96 5.80
N VAL A 15 1.50 2.59 5.94
CA VAL A 15 2.53 2.87 4.92
C VAL A 15 2.21 2.12 3.63
N VAL A 16 1.85 0.84 3.69
CA VAL A 16 1.44 0.05 2.52
C VAL A 16 0.27 0.72 1.79
N ALA A 17 -0.72 1.23 2.52
CA ALA A 17 -1.85 1.94 1.91
C ALA A 17 -1.40 3.21 1.16
N GLN A 18 -0.49 3.99 1.73
CA GLN A 18 0.07 5.17 1.08
C GLN A 18 0.91 4.81 -0.15
N LEU A 19 1.76 3.79 -0.06
CA LEU A 19 2.58 3.36 -1.20
C LEU A 19 1.73 2.81 -2.36
N LYS A 20 0.64 2.10 -2.07
CA LYS A 20 -0.32 1.65 -3.09
C LYS A 20 -0.95 2.81 -3.86
N GLU A 21 -1.28 3.89 -3.15
CA GLU A 21 -1.80 5.11 -3.76
C GLU A 21 -0.72 5.81 -4.62
N MET A 22 0.51 5.93 -4.11
CA MET A 22 1.64 6.47 -4.87
C MET A 22 1.91 5.65 -6.13
N ARG A 23 1.84 4.32 -6.05
CA ARG A 23 2.00 3.42 -7.21
C ARG A 23 0.93 3.67 -8.26
N HIS A 24 -0.33 3.89 -7.84
CA HIS A 24 -1.41 4.20 -8.75
C HIS A 24 -1.12 5.49 -9.54
N TYR A 25 -0.73 6.57 -8.86
CA TYR A 25 -0.30 7.80 -9.54
C TYR A 25 0.91 7.56 -10.44
N ALA A 26 1.87 6.75 -9.98
CA ALA A 26 3.07 6.50 -10.74
C ALA A 26 2.76 5.86 -12.10
N LYS A 27 1.87 4.85 -12.10
CA LYS A 27 1.35 4.20 -13.30
C LYS A 27 0.60 5.18 -14.21
N ASN A 28 -0.31 5.98 -13.67
CA ASN A 28 -1.10 6.95 -14.46
C ASN A 28 -0.19 7.97 -15.16
N ASN A 29 0.91 8.38 -14.52
CA ASN A 29 1.90 9.27 -15.12
C ASN A 29 2.65 8.59 -16.28
N VAL A 30 3.06 7.32 -16.15
CA VAL A 30 3.68 6.56 -17.26
C VAL A 30 2.72 6.50 -18.45
N GLU A 31 1.45 6.16 -18.20
CA GLU A 31 0.43 6.06 -19.25
C GLU A 31 0.22 7.41 -19.95
N THR A 32 0.13 8.50 -19.18
CA THR A 32 -0.05 9.85 -19.71
C THR A 32 1.14 10.31 -20.54
N LEU A 33 2.36 10.14 -20.03
CA LEU A 33 3.59 10.51 -20.76
C LEU A 33 3.73 9.69 -22.04
N THR A 34 3.42 8.39 -22.00
CA THR A 34 3.48 7.51 -23.17
C THR A 34 2.45 7.90 -24.23
N ALA A 35 1.22 8.23 -23.82
CA ALA A 35 0.17 8.67 -24.74
C ALA A 35 0.52 10.02 -25.41
N GLN A 36 1.12 10.94 -24.65
CA GLN A 36 1.50 12.26 -25.14
C GLN A 36 2.83 12.28 -25.89
N TRP A 37 3.68 11.25 -25.74
CA TRP A 37 5.01 11.17 -26.33
C TRP A 37 5.02 11.49 -27.84
N LEU A 38 4.06 10.94 -28.59
CA LEU A 38 3.96 11.18 -30.05
C LEU A 38 3.66 12.65 -30.40
N LEU A 39 2.97 13.39 -29.52
CA LEU A 39 2.73 14.83 -29.68
C LEU A 39 3.99 15.65 -29.37
N PHE A 40 4.83 15.15 -28.46
CA PHE A 40 6.05 15.81 -28.01
C PHE A 40 7.22 15.62 -28.98
N ASP A 41 7.28 14.49 -29.67
CA ASP A 41 8.48 14.07 -30.40
C ASP A 41 8.90 15.02 -31.54
N GLY A 42 7.96 15.53 -32.35
CA GLY A 42 8.26 16.25 -33.58
C GLY A 42 9.08 17.55 -33.42
N GLU A 43 8.53 18.53 -32.71
CA GLU A 43 9.20 19.83 -32.51
C GLU A 43 10.24 19.77 -31.39
N LEU A 44 9.99 18.98 -30.33
CA LEU A 44 10.92 18.89 -29.21
C LEU A 44 12.20 18.11 -29.53
N ARG A 45 12.21 17.22 -30.54
CA ARG A 45 13.46 16.65 -31.06
C ARG A 45 14.38 17.75 -31.61
N LYS A 46 13.85 18.72 -32.35
CA LYS A 46 14.62 19.85 -32.87
C LYS A 46 15.14 20.76 -31.76
N LEU A 47 14.34 20.92 -30.70
CA LEU A 47 14.67 21.72 -29.51
C LEU A 47 15.48 20.94 -28.46
N LYS A 48 15.87 19.69 -28.71
CA LYS A 48 16.67 18.84 -27.81
C LYS A 48 16.02 18.53 -26.45
N HIS A 49 14.69 18.59 -26.37
CA HIS A 49 13.95 18.24 -25.15
C HIS A 49 13.37 16.82 -25.16
N ALA A 50 13.27 16.18 -26.33
CA ALA A 50 12.73 14.83 -26.47
C ALA A 50 13.44 13.81 -25.56
N SER A 51 14.77 13.78 -25.54
CA SER A 51 15.55 12.85 -24.71
C SER A 51 15.39 13.10 -23.20
N LEU A 52 15.09 14.34 -22.79
CA LEU A 52 14.82 14.67 -21.39
C LEU A 52 13.47 14.08 -20.96
N ILE A 53 12.46 14.13 -21.84
CA ILE A 53 11.15 13.53 -21.58
C ILE A 53 11.25 11.99 -21.58
N GLU A 54 12.01 11.39 -22.49
CA GLU A 54 12.31 9.93 -22.45
C GLU A 54 12.93 9.54 -21.11
N THR A 55 13.89 10.34 -20.61
CA THR A 55 14.50 10.11 -19.29
C THR A 55 13.48 10.17 -18.15
N LEU A 56 12.52 11.11 -18.20
CA LEU A 56 11.45 11.19 -17.22
C LEU A 56 10.53 9.96 -17.28
N MET A 57 10.19 9.49 -18.49
CA MET A 57 9.40 8.27 -18.67
C MET A 57 10.09 7.05 -18.08
N THR A 58 11.39 6.88 -18.34
CA THR A 58 12.19 5.79 -17.76
C THR A 58 12.16 5.84 -16.23
N ARG A 59 12.46 7.00 -15.63
CA ARG A 59 12.44 7.16 -14.17
C ARG A 59 11.07 6.92 -13.56
N GLN A 60 10.00 7.28 -14.27
CA GLN A 60 8.65 7.05 -13.83
C GLN A 60 8.30 5.56 -13.80
N GLY A 61 8.79 4.79 -14.79
CA GLY A 61 8.71 3.33 -14.78
C GLY A 61 9.51 2.70 -13.64
N GLU A 62 10.77 3.11 -13.46
CA GLU A 62 11.63 2.64 -12.36
C GLU A 62 11.00 2.89 -10.98
N LEU A 63 10.40 4.07 -10.78
CA LEU A 63 9.69 4.38 -9.54
C LEU A 63 8.47 3.47 -9.33
N HIS A 64 7.69 3.20 -10.37
CA HIS A 64 6.55 2.29 -10.28
C HIS A 64 6.99 0.88 -9.86
N ASP A 65 8.08 0.39 -10.43
CA ASP A 65 8.60 -0.95 -10.14
C ASP A 65 9.18 -1.03 -8.73
N ALA A 66 9.96 -0.01 -8.31
CA ALA A 66 10.46 0.09 -6.93
C ALA A 66 9.32 0.17 -5.89
N LEU A 67 8.25 0.90 -6.19
CA LEU A 67 7.06 0.94 -5.33
C LEU A 67 6.40 -0.44 -5.21
N ASN A 68 6.34 -1.21 -6.30
CA ASN A 68 5.81 -2.57 -6.23
C ASN A 68 6.66 -3.48 -5.33
N GLU A 69 7.97 -3.46 -5.50
CA GLU A 69 8.90 -4.28 -4.71
C GLU A 69 8.79 -3.97 -3.21
N GLU A 70 8.81 -2.69 -2.83
CA GLU A 70 8.70 -2.29 -1.43
C GLU A 70 7.32 -2.61 -0.83
N ILE A 71 6.23 -2.43 -1.60
CA ILE A 71 4.89 -2.84 -1.16
C ILE A 71 4.87 -4.34 -0.85
N THR A 72 5.44 -5.18 -1.72
CA THR A 72 5.49 -6.62 -1.49
C THR A 72 6.30 -6.96 -0.23
N ALA A 73 7.47 -6.35 -0.04
CA ALA A 73 8.29 -6.57 1.15
C ALA A 73 7.57 -6.16 2.45
N LEU A 74 6.85 -5.04 2.44
CA LEU A 74 6.08 -4.58 3.60
C LEU A 74 4.82 -5.42 3.86
N GLU A 75 4.17 -5.94 2.82
CA GLU A 75 3.07 -6.89 2.98
C GLU A 75 3.54 -8.20 3.61
N GLU A 76 4.72 -8.71 3.20
CA GLU A 76 5.35 -9.87 3.84
C GLU A 76 5.70 -9.57 5.30
N LEU A 77 6.28 -8.40 5.58
CA LEU A 77 6.56 -7.97 6.95
C LEU A 77 5.28 -7.88 7.80
N ALA A 78 4.19 -7.34 7.26
CA ALA A 78 2.91 -7.24 7.96
C ALA A 78 2.37 -8.61 8.38
N ILE A 79 2.57 -9.66 7.57
CA ILE A 79 2.19 -11.04 7.94
C ILE A 79 2.95 -11.48 9.20
N THR A 80 4.24 -11.17 9.30
CA THR A 80 5.06 -11.55 10.46
C THR A 80 4.71 -10.78 11.73
N LEU A 81 4.20 -9.54 11.58
CA LEU A 81 3.81 -8.67 12.69
C LEU A 81 2.36 -8.87 13.15
N LYS A 82 1.58 -9.70 12.45
CA LYS A 82 0.16 -9.91 12.78
C LYS A 82 0.03 -10.46 14.21
N PRO A 83 -0.74 -9.80 15.10
CA PRO A 83 -0.92 -10.29 16.45
C PRO A 83 -1.69 -11.63 16.47
N PRO A 84 -1.44 -12.52 17.44
CA PRO A 84 -2.20 -13.75 17.59
C PRO A 84 -3.69 -13.44 17.82
N PRO A 85 -4.62 -14.28 17.31
CA PRO A 85 -6.04 -14.09 17.58
C PRO A 85 -6.28 -14.12 19.09
N GLU A 86 -6.98 -13.13 19.63
CA GLU A 86 -7.38 -13.15 21.03
C GLU A 86 -8.29 -14.36 21.29
N GLU A 87 -7.90 -15.23 22.22
CA GLU A 87 -8.74 -16.31 22.70
C GLU A 87 -9.99 -15.68 23.34
N THR A 88 -11.13 -15.78 22.65
CA THR A 88 -12.42 -15.43 23.25
C THR A 88 -12.64 -16.37 24.43
N PRO A 89 -12.77 -15.88 25.68
CA PRO A 89 -12.96 -16.78 26.81
C PRO A 89 -14.31 -17.47 26.64
N ALA A 90 -14.26 -18.79 26.44
CA ALA A 90 -15.42 -19.65 26.33
C ALA A 90 -16.34 -19.37 27.53
N THR A 91 -17.55 -18.89 27.22
CA THR A 91 -18.61 -18.65 28.19
C THR A 91 -18.81 -19.93 29.02
N ALA A 92 -18.54 -19.85 30.33
CA ALA A 92 -18.75 -20.94 31.26
C ALA A 92 -20.21 -21.43 31.18
N PRO A 93 -20.47 -22.75 31.20
CA PRO A 93 -21.83 -23.26 31.07
C PRO A 93 -22.65 -22.87 32.32
N ALA A 94 -23.83 -22.28 32.07
CA ALA A 94 -24.78 -21.92 33.11
C ALA A 94 -25.23 -23.17 33.89
N GLN A 95 -25.06 -23.14 35.20
CA GLN A 95 -25.53 -24.14 36.15
C GLN A 95 -27.08 -24.16 36.18
N PRO A 96 -27.76 -25.31 36.07
CA PRO A 96 -29.22 -25.35 36.13
C PRO A 96 -29.69 -25.16 37.58
N ALA A 97 -30.52 -24.13 37.81
CA ALA A 97 -31.14 -23.87 39.11
C ALA A 97 -32.11 -25.00 39.48
N ALA A 98 -31.84 -25.68 40.60
CA ALA A 98 -32.72 -26.66 41.18
C ALA A 98 -34.04 -25.99 41.64
N ARG A 99 -35.15 -26.41 41.02
CA ARG A 99 -36.50 -25.94 41.36
C ARG A 99 -37.00 -26.74 42.56
N ALA A 100 -36.96 -26.12 43.75
CA ALA A 100 -37.57 -26.67 44.95
C ALA A 100 -39.11 -26.64 44.79
N LYS A 101 -39.73 -27.82 44.96
CA LYS A 101 -41.16 -27.98 45.17
C LYS A 101 -41.52 -27.38 46.52
N HIS A 102 -42.64 -26.66 46.65
CA HIS A 102 -43.63 -26.75 47.74
C HIS A 102 -44.92 -26.07 47.23
#